data_AF-A0A2D7I9Z6-F1
#
_entry.id   AF-A0A2D7I9Z6-F1
#
_cell.length_a   1.000
_cell.length_b   1.000
_cell.length_c   1.000
_cell.angle_alpha   90.00
_cell.angle_beta   90.00
_cell.angle_gamma   90.00
#
_symmetry.space_group_name_H-M   'P 1'
#
loop_
_entity.id
_entity.type
_entity.pdbx_description
1 polymer ?
#
loop_
_entity_poly.entity_id
_entity_poly.type
_entity_poly.pdbx_seq_one_letter_code
_entity_poly.pdbx_strand_id
1 'polypeptide(L)'
;MDTAWIVLTLIFAILLLILLFNKKGKEKPNREINFNENIVINELKENGNNTPSLRMSFATNDVTLKEVINVFQSFGLLLNNKGIFEKKINAESVYYVANLNEPGYFKDDQNIKGFTFFYVAKNHIFDRHVSDQMNKDSESVLKHFNGVYLDNHSKDS
;
A
#
# COMPACT_ATOMS: atom_id res chain seq x y z
N MET A 1 8.85 -3.71 -62.07
CA MET A 1 8.96 -3.85 -60.60
C MET A 1 10.41 -3.64 -60.25
N ASP A 2 10.74 -2.99 -59.12
CA ASP A 2 11.97 -3.30 -58.34
C ASP A 2 12.17 -2.28 -57.21
N THR A 3 11.97 -0.98 -57.43
CA THR A 3 12.24 0.04 -56.38
C THR A 3 11.18 0.12 -55.29
N ALA A 4 9.90 -0.03 -55.64
CA ALA A 4 8.80 0.06 -54.67
C ALA A 4 8.84 -1.06 -53.62
N TRP A 5 9.20 -2.27 -54.03
CA TRP A 5 9.37 -3.41 -53.12
C TRP A 5 10.59 -3.22 -52.22
N ILE A 6 11.69 -2.69 -52.76
CA ILE A 6 12.89 -2.35 -51.96
C ILE A 6 12.54 -1.31 -50.89
N VAL A 7 11.84 -0.23 -51.25
CA VAL A 7 11.44 0.81 -50.28
C VAL A 7 10.48 0.25 -49.22
N LEU A 8 9.54 -0.61 -49.60
CA LEU A 8 8.60 -1.24 -48.67
C LEU A 8 9.33 -2.14 -47.65
N THR A 9 10.28 -2.96 -48.12
CA THR A 9 11.08 -3.82 -47.23
C THR A 9 11.98 -3.00 -46.29
N LEU A 10 12.52 -1.88 -46.76
CA LEU A 10 13.33 -0.97 -45.94
C LEU A 10 12.52 -0.36 -44.80
N ILE A 11 11.30 0.14 -45.10
CA ILE A 11 10.40 0.72 -44.10
C ILE A 11 9.99 -0.35 -43.07
N PHE A 12 9.67 -1.56 -43.54
CA PHE A 12 9.27 -2.66 -42.66
C PHE A 12 10.41 -3.10 -41.73
N ALA A 13 11.65 -3.14 -42.23
CA ALA A 13 12.83 -3.44 -41.41
C ALA A 13 13.09 -2.37 -40.33
N ILE A 14 12.92 -1.09 -40.67
CA ILE A 14 13.03 0.03 -39.70
C ILE A 14 11.96 -0.10 -38.62
N LEU A 15 10.73 -0.46 -38.98
CA LEU A 15 9.63 -0.64 -38.03
C LEU A 15 9.90 -1.81 -37.07
N LEU A 16 10.44 -2.92 -37.57
CA LEU A 16 10.89 -4.05 -36.75
C LEU A 16 12.01 -3.66 -35.78
N LEU A 17 12.98 -2.87 -36.25
CA LEU A 17 14.04 -2.31 -35.39
C LEU A 17 13.47 -1.46 -34.26
N ILE A 18 12.55 -0.52 -34.57
CA ILE A 18 11.89 0.32 -33.56
C ILE A 18 11.14 -0.53 -32.54
N LEU A 19 10.43 -1.58 -32.98
CA LEU A 19 9.72 -2.51 -32.09
C LEU A 19 10.67 -3.30 -31.19
N LEU A 20 11.83 -3.73 -31.70
CA LEU A 20 12.86 -4.42 -30.90
C LEU A 20 13.52 -3.49 -29.89
N PHE A 21 13.78 -2.22 -30.24
CA PHE A 21 14.33 -1.23 -29.33
C PHE A 21 13.32 -0.77 -28.26
N ASN A 22 12.03 -0.67 -28.59
CA ASN A 22 10.96 -0.42 -27.61
C ASN A 22 10.70 -1.62 -26.69
N LYS A 23 11.12 -2.83 -27.08
CA LYS A 23 11.04 -4.03 -26.23
C LYS A 23 12.12 -4.09 -25.15
N LYS A 24 13.06 -3.12 -25.10
CA LYS A 24 13.77 -2.80 -23.85
C LYS A 24 12.81 -2.09 -22.90
N GLY A 25 11.75 -2.81 -22.52
CA GLY A 25 11.01 -2.53 -21.31
C GLY A 25 12.04 -2.47 -20.20
N LYS A 26 12.11 -1.29 -19.58
CA LYS A 26 12.87 -0.97 -18.37
C LYS A 26 13.20 -2.26 -17.61
N GLU A 27 14.45 -2.73 -17.74
CA GLU A 27 15.00 -3.60 -16.72
C GLU A 27 14.89 -2.78 -15.44
N LYS A 28 13.86 -3.07 -14.64
CA LYS A 28 13.81 -2.57 -13.28
C LYS A 28 15.14 -3.00 -12.68
N PRO A 29 15.94 -2.07 -12.12
CA PRO A 29 17.14 -2.50 -11.43
C PRO A 29 16.69 -3.52 -10.40
N ASN A 30 17.25 -4.72 -10.50
CA ASN A 30 17.14 -5.76 -9.50
C ASN A 30 17.88 -5.23 -8.26
N ARG A 31 17.24 -4.29 -7.56
CA ARG A 31 17.61 -3.95 -6.20
C ARG A 31 17.07 -5.12 -5.41
N GLU A 32 17.94 -6.09 -5.15
CA GLU A 32 17.82 -6.89 -3.94
C GLU A 32 17.73 -5.88 -2.80
N ILE A 33 16.50 -5.63 -2.35
CA ILE A 33 16.27 -4.79 -1.18
C ILE A 33 16.68 -5.68 -0.02
N ASN A 34 17.94 -5.57 0.38
CA ASN A 34 18.36 -6.04 1.70
C ASN A 34 17.59 -5.20 2.72
N PHE A 35 16.46 -5.74 3.18
CA PHE A 35 15.69 -5.18 4.28
C PHE A 35 16.41 -5.49 5.58
N ASN A 36 17.50 -4.79 5.84
CA ASN A 36 17.69 -4.28 7.19
C ASN A 36 16.79 -3.05 7.25
N GLU A 37 15.82 -3.00 8.16
CA GLU A 37 15.44 -1.93 9.13
C GLU A 37 14.06 -2.33 9.68
N ASN A 38 14.00 -2.60 10.98
CA ASN A 38 12.73 -2.78 11.68
C ASN A 38 11.87 -1.54 11.44
N ILE A 39 10.73 -1.67 10.74
CA ILE A 39 9.74 -0.60 10.69
C ILE A 39 9.09 -0.54 12.08
N VAL A 40 9.74 0.17 12.99
CA VAL A 40 9.15 0.64 14.23
C VAL A 40 8.42 1.92 13.86
N ILE A 41 7.10 1.94 14.04
CA ILE A 41 6.22 3.06 13.67
C ILE A 41 6.68 4.40 14.31
N ASN A 42 7.52 4.36 15.36
CA ASN A 42 8.14 5.53 15.97
C ASN A 42 9.15 6.28 15.08
N GLU A 43 9.83 5.63 14.13
CA GLU A 43 10.81 6.31 13.25
C GLU A 43 10.14 7.22 12.20
N LEU A 44 8.82 7.09 12.00
CA LEU A 44 8.06 7.98 11.12
C LEU A 44 7.91 9.40 11.69
N LYS A 45 8.15 9.61 12.98
CA LYS A 45 8.07 10.94 13.61
C LYS A 45 9.31 11.79 13.38
N GLU A 46 10.51 11.21 13.21
CA GLU A 46 11.75 11.99 13.13
C GLU A 46 12.05 12.56 11.74
N ASN A 47 11.48 12.00 10.67
CA ASN A 47 11.92 12.32 9.31
C ASN A 47 11.07 13.36 8.54
N GLY A 48 10.19 14.11 9.22
CA GLY A 48 9.39 15.17 8.57
C GLY A 48 8.43 14.67 7.47
N ASN A 49 8.23 13.35 7.37
CA ASN A 49 7.36 12.75 6.39
C ASN A 49 5.91 12.88 6.84
N ASN A 50 5.12 13.68 6.12
CA ASN A 50 3.66 13.75 6.27
C ASN A 50 3.06 12.35 6.03
N THR A 51 2.93 11.57 7.10
CA THR A 51 2.33 10.23 7.06
C THR A 51 1.06 10.27 7.90
N PRO A 52 -0.07 10.73 7.34
CA PRO A 52 -1.33 10.72 8.05
C PRO A 52 -1.68 9.30 8.47
N SER A 53 -2.10 9.16 9.72
CA SER A 53 -2.44 7.88 10.29
C SER A 53 -3.66 7.96 11.19
N LEU A 54 -4.40 6.85 11.24
CA LEU A 54 -5.60 6.67 12.06
C LEU A 54 -5.46 5.34 12.80
N ARG A 55 -5.46 5.43 14.13
CA ARG A 55 -5.29 4.28 15.00
C ARG A 55 -6.62 3.92 15.63
N MET A 56 -6.92 2.63 15.68
CA MET A 56 -8.13 2.12 16.32
C MET A 56 -7.80 0.88 17.15
N SER A 57 -8.51 0.73 18.28
CA SER A 57 -8.45 -0.43 19.15
C SER A 57 -9.80 -1.13 19.24
N PHE A 58 -9.79 -2.44 19.43
CA PHE A 58 -10.99 -3.24 19.63
C PHE A 58 -11.18 -3.55 21.11
N ALA A 59 -12.45 -3.59 21.53
CA ALA A 59 -12.80 -3.98 22.90
C ALA A 59 -12.64 -5.50 23.12
N THR A 60 -12.69 -6.29 22.05
CA THR A 60 -12.61 -7.75 22.10
C THR A 60 -11.24 -8.21 21.60
N ASN A 61 -10.71 -9.28 22.23
CA ASN A 61 -9.39 -9.85 21.90
C ASN A 61 -9.48 -11.12 21.04
N ASP A 62 -10.67 -11.45 20.56
CA ASP A 62 -10.98 -12.67 19.79
C ASP A 62 -10.88 -12.49 18.28
N VAL A 63 -10.51 -11.29 17.81
CA VAL A 63 -10.32 -10.99 16.39
C VAL A 63 -9.20 -11.87 15.82
N THR A 64 -9.56 -12.71 14.84
CA THR A 64 -8.62 -13.64 14.19
C THR A 64 -8.11 -13.09 12.87
N LEU A 65 -6.90 -13.49 12.46
CA LEU A 65 -6.36 -13.10 11.15
C LEU A 65 -7.27 -13.54 9.99
N LYS A 66 -7.90 -14.71 10.09
CA LYS A 66 -8.83 -15.22 9.07
C LYS A 66 -10.03 -14.29 8.89
N GLU A 67 -10.60 -13.82 10.00
CA GLU A 67 -11.70 -12.86 9.99
C GLU A 67 -11.25 -11.53 9.37
N VAL A 68 -10.10 -11.01 9.80
CA VAL A 68 -9.52 -9.77 9.25
C VAL A 68 -9.32 -9.87 7.74
N ILE A 69 -8.76 -10.97 7.24
CA ILE A 69 -8.58 -11.20 5.81
C ILE A 69 -9.92 -11.13 5.07
N ASN A 70 -10.96 -11.81 5.58
CA ASN A 70 -12.27 -11.83 4.92
C ASN A 70 -12.89 -10.43 4.86
N VAL A 71 -12.84 -9.70 5.97
CA VAL A 71 -13.36 -8.32 6.06
C VAL A 71 -12.59 -7.41 5.12
N PHE A 72 -11.26 -7.47 5.15
CA PHE A 72 -10.39 -6.58 4.37
C PHE A 72 -10.49 -6.85 2.87
N GLN A 73 -10.64 -8.12 2.46
CA GLN A 73 -10.90 -8.46 1.06
C GLN A 73 -12.16 -7.78 0.51
N SER A 74 -13.22 -7.64 1.32
CA SER A 74 -14.45 -6.94 0.91
C SER A 74 -14.21 -5.45 0.58
N PHE A 75 -13.16 -4.85 1.15
CA PHE A 75 -12.72 -3.49 0.88
C PHE A 75 -11.59 -3.40 -0.16
N GLY A 76 -11.12 -4.52 -0.71
CA GLY A 76 -9.97 -4.55 -1.63
C GLY A 76 -8.62 -4.33 -0.95
N LEU A 77 -8.53 -4.57 0.36
CA LEU A 77 -7.29 -4.61 1.12
C LEU A 77 -6.67 -6.00 1.00
N LEU A 78 -5.43 -6.07 0.55
CA LEU A 78 -4.71 -7.33 0.32
C LEU A 78 -3.47 -7.41 1.20
N LEU A 79 -3.23 -8.57 1.79
CA LEU A 79 -2.03 -8.83 2.58
C LEU A 79 -0.81 -8.88 1.66
N ASN A 80 0.18 -8.04 1.90
CA ASN A 80 1.40 -8.00 1.10
C ASN A 80 2.52 -8.89 1.68
N ASN A 81 3.63 -8.98 0.96
CA ASN A 81 4.79 -9.78 1.36
C ASN A 81 5.50 -9.29 2.63
N LYS A 82 5.19 -8.08 3.11
CA LYS A 82 5.71 -7.54 4.38
C LYS A 82 4.82 -7.92 5.57
N GLY A 83 3.68 -8.58 5.34
CA GLY A 83 2.75 -8.95 6.41
C GLY A 83 1.91 -7.77 6.91
N ILE A 84 1.68 -6.75 6.08
CA ILE A 84 0.68 -5.69 6.32
C ILE A 84 -0.32 -5.68 5.16
N PHE A 85 -1.50 -5.09 5.37
CA PHE A 85 -2.45 -4.94 4.28
C PHE A 85 -2.19 -3.66 3.50
N GLU A 86 -2.44 -3.71 2.20
CA GLU A 86 -2.37 -2.55 1.31
C GLU A 86 -3.62 -2.49 0.42
N LYS A 87 -4.06 -1.26 0.13
CA LYS A 87 -5.07 -0.99 -0.90
C LYS A 87 -4.55 0.05 -1.86
N LYS A 88 -4.49 -0.31 -3.13
CA LYS A 88 -4.10 0.57 -4.23
C LYS A 88 -5.35 1.32 -4.70
N ILE A 89 -5.30 2.65 -4.64
CA ILE A 89 -6.37 3.51 -5.15
C ILE A 89 -6.15 3.75 -6.65
N ASN A 90 -4.89 3.93 -7.05
CA ASN A 90 -4.47 4.07 -8.44
C ASN A 90 -2.98 3.63 -8.56
N ALA A 91 -2.33 3.93 -9.69
CA ALA A 91 -0.94 3.54 -9.94
C ALA A 91 0.08 4.16 -8.96
N GLU A 92 -0.24 5.30 -8.35
CA GLU A 92 0.71 6.08 -7.52
C GLU A 92 0.27 6.24 -6.06
N SER A 93 -1.00 5.95 -5.77
CA SER A 93 -1.68 6.15 -4.50
C SER A 93 -2.03 4.83 -3.83
N VAL A 94 -1.54 4.64 -2.62
CA VAL A 94 -1.74 3.44 -1.79
C VAL A 94 -1.85 3.86 -0.33
N TYR A 95 -2.72 3.20 0.42
CA TYR A 95 -2.67 3.24 1.88
C TYR A 95 -2.49 1.83 2.43
N TYR A 96 -2.06 1.77 3.68
CA TYR A 96 -1.68 0.57 4.37
C TYR A 96 -2.46 0.41 5.67
N VAL A 97 -2.58 -0.83 6.11
CA VAL A 97 -3.14 -1.18 7.42
C VAL A 97 -2.15 -2.12 8.11
N ALA A 98 -1.63 -1.68 9.24
CA ALA A 98 -0.77 -2.46 10.12
C ALA A 98 -1.56 -2.93 11.36
N ASN A 99 -1.07 -4.00 11.98
CA ASN A 99 -1.55 -4.43 13.29
C ASN A 99 -1.22 -3.34 14.33
N LEU A 100 -2.11 -3.10 15.29
CA LEU A 100 -1.81 -2.18 16.39
C LEU A 100 -0.72 -2.74 17.32
N ASN A 101 -0.62 -4.06 17.46
CA ASN A 101 0.44 -4.70 18.22
C ASN A 101 1.77 -4.55 17.49
N GLU A 102 2.82 -4.15 18.21
CA GLU A 102 4.18 -4.19 17.70
C GLU A 102 4.59 -5.64 17.39
N PRO A 103 5.28 -5.91 16.27
CA PRO A 103 5.92 -4.97 15.33
C PRO A 103 5.04 -4.44 14.18
N GLY A 104 3.71 -4.58 14.25
CA GLY A 104 2.77 -4.08 13.25
C GLY A 104 2.42 -5.08 12.13
N TYR A 105 3.00 -6.28 12.17
CA TYR A 105 2.73 -7.34 11.19
C TYR A 105 1.58 -8.26 11.61
N PHE A 106 0.88 -8.80 10.61
CA PHE A 106 -0.08 -9.87 10.74
C PHE A 106 0.61 -11.22 10.55
N LYS A 107 1.29 -11.71 11.58
CA LYS A 107 2.00 -13.01 11.57
C LYS A 107 1.25 -14.08 12.36
N ASP A 108 0.64 -13.70 13.48
CA ASP A 108 -0.11 -14.60 14.34
C ASP A 108 -1.61 -14.51 14.05
N ASP A 109 -2.29 -15.64 14.22
CA ASP A 109 -3.71 -15.80 13.94
C ASP A 109 -4.62 -15.27 15.06
N GLN A 110 -4.04 -14.88 16.19
CA GLN A 110 -4.74 -14.58 17.44
C GLN A 110 -4.31 -13.23 18.04
N ASN A 111 -5.20 -12.63 18.83
CA ASN A 111 -4.94 -11.45 19.67
C ASN A 111 -4.69 -10.14 18.89
N ILE A 112 -5.41 -9.91 17.80
CA ILE A 112 -5.40 -8.63 17.08
C ILE A 112 -6.18 -7.60 17.90
N LYS A 113 -5.47 -6.63 18.49
CA LYS A 113 -6.06 -5.63 19.40
C LYS A 113 -6.57 -4.37 18.70
N GLY A 114 -6.27 -4.22 17.42
CA GLY A 114 -6.54 -2.99 16.70
C GLY A 114 -5.76 -2.88 15.41
N PHE A 115 -5.94 -1.75 14.73
CA PHE A 115 -5.27 -1.44 13.48
C PHE A 115 -4.70 -0.03 13.47
N THR A 116 -3.65 0.16 12.66
CA THR A 116 -3.14 1.47 12.27
C THR A 116 -3.27 1.62 10.76
N PHE A 117 -4.16 2.50 10.33
CA PHE A 117 -4.30 2.92 8.93
C PHE A 117 -3.35 4.06 8.67
N PHE A 118 -2.61 4.03 7.55
CA PHE A 118 -1.70 5.12 7.20
C PHE A 118 -1.40 5.17 5.71
N TYR A 119 -0.98 6.35 5.22
CA TYR A 119 -0.43 6.50 3.87
C TYR A 119 0.72 7.50 3.88
N VAL A 120 1.62 7.37 2.91
CA VAL A 120 2.71 8.32 2.70
C VAL A 120 2.22 9.40 1.74
N ALA A 121 2.02 10.62 2.24
CA ALA A 121 1.56 11.73 1.42
C ALA A 121 2.64 12.09 0.39
N LYS A 122 2.23 12.22 -0.88
CA LYS A 122 3.14 12.60 -1.97
C LYS A 122 2.83 13.97 -2.53
N ASN A 123 1.55 14.32 -2.66
CA ASN A 123 1.06 15.55 -3.29
C ASN A 123 -0.44 15.76 -2.92
N HIS A 124 -0.82 16.99 -2.56
CA HIS A 124 -2.11 17.32 -1.95
C HIS A 124 -3.38 16.78 -2.64
N ILE A 125 -3.43 16.69 -3.98
CA ILE A 125 -4.61 16.20 -4.71
C ILE A 125 -4.74 14.68 -4.59
N PHE A 126 -3.64 13.95 -4.75
CA PHE A 126 -3.62 12.50 -4.62
C PHE A 126 -3.85 12.07 -3.17
N ASP A 127 -3.39 12.89 -2.23
CA ASP A 127 -3.55 12.64 -0.80
C ASP A 127 -5.01 12.75 -0.34
N ARG A 128 -5.83 13.63 -0.95
CA ARG A 128 -7.27 13.75 -0.62
C ARG A 128 -8.03 12.47 -0.96
N HIS A 129 -7.87 11.94 -2.16
CA HIS A 129 -8.58 10.72 -2.56
C HIS A 129 -8.20 9.50 -1.72
N VAL A 130 -6.91 9.39 -1.35
CA VAL A 130 -6.45 8.35 -0.43
C VAL A 130 -7.05 8.55 0.95
N SER A 131 -7.05 9.78 1.46
CA SER A 131 -7.62 10.12 2.76
C SER A 131 -9.11 9.82 2.84
N ASP A 132 -9.90 10.23 1.85
CA ASP A 132 -11.35 10.01 1.82
C ASP A 132 -11.68 8.51 1.79
N GLN A 133 -10.95 7.74 0.97
CA GLN A 133 -11.15 6.30 0.88
C GLN A 133 -10.70 5.59 2.16
N MET A 134 -9.54 5.96 2.71
CA MET A 134 -9.03 5.41 3.96
C MET A 134 -10.00 5.68 5.12
N ASN A 135 -10.56 6.88 5.21
CA ASN A 135 -11.54 7.25 6.25
C ASN A 135 -12.84 6.47 6.10
N LYS A 136 -13.35 6.30 4.87
CA LYS A 136 -14.56 5.51 4.63
C LYS A 136 -14.37 4.04 5.01
N ASP A 137 -13.24 3.45 4.62
CA ASP A 137 -12.94 2.06 4.92
C ASP A 137 -12.65 1.87 6.41
N SER A 138 -11.94 2.80 7.05
CA SER A 138 -11.66 2.75 8.49
C SER A 138 -12.92 2.86 9.34
N GLU A 139 -13.88 3.73 8.99
CA GLU A 139 -15.17 3.81 9.68
C GLU A 139 -15.98 2.52 9.56
N SER A 140 -15.92 1.87 8.41
CA SER A 140 -16.60 0.60 8.17
C SER A 140 -15.99 -0.52 8.99
N VAL A 141 -14.65 -0.59 9.02
CA VAL A 141 -13.88 -1.54 9.85
C VAL A 141 -14.12 -1.28 11.34
N LEU A 142 -14.11 -0.03 11.78
CA LEU A 142 -14.37 0.36 13.17
C LEU A 142 -15.75 -0.14 13.63
N LYS A 143 -16.79 0.05 12.82
CA LYS A 143 -18.14 -0.44 13.12
C LYS A 143 -18.20 -1.97 13.14
N HIS A 144 -17.51 -2.63 12.22
CA HIS A 144 -17.50 -4.09 12.13
C HIS A 144 -16.90 -4.74 13.39
N PHE A 145 -15.73 -4.26 13.83
CA PHE A 145 -15.03 -4.78 15.00
C PHE A 145 -15.40 -4.07 16.31
N ASN A 146 -16.44 -3.24 16.28
CA ASN A 146 -16.92 -2.48 17.43
C ASN A 146 -15.78 -1.73 18.17
N GLY A 147 -14.90 -1.09 17.39
CA GLY A 147 -13.69 -0.43 17.86
C GLY A 147 -13.88 1.01 18.28
N VAL A 148 -12.82 1.59 18.84
CA VAL A 148 -12.72 3.01 19.21
C VAL A 148 -11.44 3.60 18.59
N TYR A 149 -11.53 4.83 18.11
CA TYR A 149 -10.36 5.57 17.64
C TYR A 149 -9.46 5.94 18.81
N LEU A 150 -8.15 5.78 18.63
CA LEU A 150 -7.15 6.27 19.55
C LEU A 150 -6.78 7.69 19.12
N ASP A 151 -6.92 8.65 20.03
CA ASP A 151 -6.50 10.02 19.76
C ASP A 151 -4.99 10.04 19.48
N ASN A 152 -4.60 10.64 18.35
CA ASN A 152 -3.19 10.86 18.00
C ASN A 152 -2.53 11.95 18.88
N HIS A 153 -3.26 12.51 19.85
CA HIS A 153 -2.74 13.45 20.83
C HIS A 153 -2.01 12.72 21.96
N SER A 154 -0.84 12.15 21.67
CA SER A 154 0.24 12.13 22.67
C SER A 154 0.76 13.58 22.78
N LYS A 155 -0.01 14.47 23.42
CA LYS A 155 0.61 15.58 24.14
C LYS A 155 1.15 14.96 25.42
N ASP A 156 2.42 14.60 25.38
CA ASP A 156 3.17 14.43 26.63
C ASP A 156 2.94 15.69 27.46
N SER A 157 2.39 15.48 28.66
CA SER A 157 2.16 16.52 29.66
C SER A 157 3.49 17.00 30.22
#